data_AF-A0A388Q3P9-F1
#
_entry.id   AF-A0A388Q3P9-F1
#
_cell.length_a   1.000
_cell.length_b   1.000
_cell.length_c   1.000
_cell.angle_alpha   90.00
_cell.angle_beta   90.00
_cell.angle_gamma   90.00
#
_symmetry.space_group_name_H-M   'P 1'
#
loop_
_entity.id
_entity.type
_entity.pdbx_description
1 polymer ?
#
loop_
_entity_poly.entity_id
_entity_poly.type
_entity_poly.pdbx_seq_one_letter_code
_entity_poly.pdbx_strand_id
1 'polypeptide(L)'
;MNKVVALKKINDVIADQHHFLQQADYVFITLGSAFAYRHIELDTFVSNNHRAPAQWFEKTLLDIELIRNELEAMQHQLKQFNPNINLVFTVSPVRHSRDGVIENNRSKARLLEAIHSLQNVYYFPAYELVIDVLRDYRFYDLDMVHPNYQATAFVWEKFIEHCIDPACLPMMKKMEQLYKAMHHISKDTRSLAHQKFLHEHFELCKVLIDEYPYLELEEEMKVFKPKSLS
;
A
#
# COMPACT_ATOMS: atom_id res chain seq x y z
N MET A 1 -14.26 5.66 24.98
CA MET A 1 -15.00 6.15 23.79
C MET A 1 -16.43 5.61 23.86
N ASN A 2 -17.45 6.45 23.69
CA ASN A 2 -18.86 6.04 23.74
C ASN A 2 -19.18 5.09 22.57
N LYS A 3 -19.91 3.99 22.82
CA LYS A 3 -20.29 3.00 21.79
C LYS A 3 -21.01 3.64 20.58
N VAL A 4 -21.85 4.65 20.83
CA VAL A 4 -22.57 5.37 19.77
C VAL A 4 -21.61 6.17 18.88
N VAL A 5 -20.62 6.83 19.50
CA VAL A 5 -19.59 7.57 18.76
C VAL A 5 -18.69 6.63 17.96
N ALA A 6 -18.37 5.46 18.51
CA ALA A 6 -17.60 4.44 17.80
C ALA A 6 -18.36 3.89 16.59
N LEU A 7 -19.62 3.52 16.76
CA LEU A 7 -20.46 3.01 15.67
C LEU A 7 -20.65 4.06 14.57
N LYS A 8 -20.90 5.32 14.94
CA LYS A 8 -21.02 6.40 13.96
C LYS A 8 -19.75 6.54 13.13
N LYS A 9 -18.57 6.57 13.76
CA LYS A 9 -17.30 6.64 13.04
C LYS A 9 -17.07 5.45 12.10
N ILE A 10 -17.43 4.24 12.52
CA ILE A 10 -17.32 3.05 11.67
C ILE A 10 -18.22 3.20 10.44
N ASN A 11 -19.48 3.61 10.63
CA ASN A 11 -20.42 3.78 9.54
C ASN A 11 -20.02 4.92 8.60
N ASP A 12 -19.55 6.06 9.13
CA ASP A 12 -19.06 7.19 8.34
C ASP A 12 -17.88 6.73 7.46
N VAL A 13 -16.90 6.03 8.03
CA VAL A 13 -15.75 5.50 7.27
C VAL A 13 -16.20 4.50 6.19
N ILE A 14 -17.16 3.61 6.49
CA ILE A 14 -17.68 2.68 5.48
C ILE A 14 -18.32 3.44 4.32
N ALA A 15 -19.10 4.48 4.61
CA ALA A 15 -19.74 5.31 3.59
C ALA A 15 -18.71 6.07 2.73
N ASP A 16 -17.69 6.66 3.37
CA ASP A 16 -16.62 7.39 2.69
C ASP A 16 -15.81 6.47 1.77
N GLN A 17 -15.43 5.28 2.27
CA GLN A 17 -14.67 4.29 1.50
C GLN A 17 -15.49 3.71 0.34
N HIS A 18 -16.79 3.50 0.55
CA HIS A 18 -17.69 3.08 -0.51
C HIS A 18 -17.73 4.14 -1.64
N HIS A 19 -17.88 5.43 -1.29
CA HIS A 19 -17.88 6.49 -2.28
C HIS A 19 -16.54 6.63 -2.99
N PHE A 20 -15.44 6.55 -2.25
CA PHE A 20 -14.09 6.57 -2.80
C PHE A 20 -13.90 5.45 -3.84
N LEU A 21 -14.29 4.22 -3.51
CA LEU A 21 -14.14 3.08 -4.41
C LEU A 21 -15.00 3.20 -5.69
N GLN A 22 -16.15 3.90 -5.62
CA GLN A 22 -16.98 4.18 -6.81
C GLN A 22 -16.30 5.14 -7.80
N GLN A 23 -15.39 5.98 -7.31
CA GLN A 23 -14.71 7.00 -8.09
C GLN A 23 -13.24 6.65 -8.39
N ALA A 24 -12.68 5.68 -7.68
CA ALA A 24 -11.29 5.27 -7.85
C ALA A 24 -11.01 4.77 -9.27
N ASP A 25 -9.95 5.29 -9.89
CA ASP A 25 -9.50 4.84 -11.21
C ASP A 25 -8.67 3.57 -11.15
N TYR A 26 -8.01 3.31 -10.01
CA TYR A 26 -7.08 2.19 -9.82
C TYR A 26 -7.24 1.53 -8.44
N VAL A 27 -7.09 0.21 -8.40
CA VAL A 27 -6.93 -0.58 -7.17
C VAL A 27 -5.67 -1.42 -7.29
N PHE A 28 -4.77 -1.26 -6.30
CA PHE A 28 -3.55 -2.03 -6.18
C PHE A 28 -3.75 -3.18 -5.19
N ILE A 29 -3.44 -4.40 -5.63
CA ILE A 29 -3.61 -5.63 -4.84
C ILE A 29 -2.26 -6.33 -4.74
N THR A 30 -1.69 -6.30 -3.53
CA THR A 30 -0.43 -6.97 -3.22
C THR A 30 -0.69 -8.33 -2.56
N LEU A 31 -0.43 -9.42 -3.27
CA LEU A 31 -0.59 -10.77 -2.72
C LEU A 31 0.68 -11.21 -1.97
N GLY A 32 0.51 -11.65 -0.72
CA GLY A 32 1.59 -12.08 0.16
C GLY A 32 1.92 -13.56 0.05
N SER A 33 0.92 -14.41 0.29
CA SER A 33 1.07 -15.86 0.32
C SER A 33 -0.18 -16.58 -0.19
N ALA A 34 0.02 -17.72 -0.84
CA ALA A 34 -1.03 -18.66 -1.22
C ALA A 34 -1.39 -19.64 -0.08
N PHE A 35 -0.80 -19.48 1.12
CA PHE A 35 -1.24 -20.23 2.29
C PHE A 35 -2.46 -19.56 2.92
N ALA A 36 -3.50 -20.35 3.15
CA ALA A 36 -4.67 -19.95 3.91
C ALA A 36 -4.84 -20.85 5.14
N TYR A 37 -5.61 -20.37 6.11
CA TYR A 37 -6.05 -21.18 7.25
C TYR A 37 -7.51 -21.55 7.04
N ARG A 38 -7.83 -22.85 7.10
CA ARG A 38 -9.18 -23.38 7.02
C ARG A 38 -9.63 -23.78 8.41
N HIS A 39 -10.76 -23.26 8.87
CA HIS A 39 -11.37 -23.71 10.11
C HIS A 39 -11.91 -25.13 9.90
N ILE A 40 -11.44 -26.10 10.68
CA ILE A 40 -11.69 -27.53 10.44
C ILE A 40 -13.17 -27.86 10.54
N GLU A 41 -13.86 -27.38 11.59
CA GLU A 41 -15.29 -27.70 11.81
C GLU A 41 -16.25 -26.95 10.87
N LEU A 42 -15.93 -25.70 10.53
CA LEU A 42 -16.80 -24.86 9.70
C LEU A 42 -16.56 -25.07 8.21
N ASP A 43 -15.45 -25.69 7.86
CA ASP A 43 -15.01 -25.86 6.48
C ASP A 43 -14.96 -24.52 5.71
N THR A 44 -14.36 -23.50 6.34
CA THR A 44 -14.24 -22.17 5.74
C THR A 44 -12.83 -21.63 5.89
N PHE A 45 -12.33 -20.98 4.85
CA PHE A 45 -11.11 -20.20 4.95
C PHE A 45 -11.33 -18.97 5.83
N VAL A 46 -10.38 -18.70 6.70
CA VAL A 46 -10.41 -17.57 7.63
C VAL A 46 -9.10 -16.81 7.58
N SER A 47 -9.18 -15.50 7.84
CA SER A 47 -8.00 -14.70 8.17
C SER A 47 -7.40 -15.20 9.49
N ASN A 48 -6.08 -15.23 9.59
CA ASN A 48 -5.36 -15.73 10.77
C ASN A 48 -5.89 -15.09 12.07
N ASN A 49 -6.59 -15.86 12.90
CA ASN A 49 -7.08 -15.39 14.18
C ASN A 49 -6.08 -15.77 15.27
N HIS A 50 -5.13 -14.88 15.55
CA HIS A 50 -4.09 -15.07 16.56
C HIS A 50 -4.61 -15.31 17.99
N ARG A 51 -5.92 -15.10 18.24
CA ARG A 51 -6.56 -15.29 19.55
C ARG A 51 -7.30 -16.62 19.68
N ALA A 52 -7.47 -17.37 18.60
CA ALA A 52 -8.16 -18.66 18.61
C ALA A 52 -7.14 -19.83 18.70
N PRO A 53 -7.53 -20.99 19.27
CA PRO A 53 -6.65 -22.16 19.34
C PRO A 53 -6.17 -22.61 17.95
N ALA A 54 -4.85 -22.76 17.77
CA ALA A 54 -4.25 -23.16 16.49
C ALA A 54 -4.80 -24.50 15.96
N GLN A 55 -5.17 -25.41 16.86
CA GLN A 55 -5.75 -26.72 16.53
C GLN A 55 -7.10 -26.65 15.81
N TRP A 56 -7.78 -25.49 15.80
CA TRP A 56 -9.02 -25.31 15.05
C TRP A 56 -8.78 -25.08 13.55
N PHE A 57 -7.52 -24.88 13.17
CA PHE A 57 -7.17 -24.47 11.83
C PHE A 57 -6.20 -25.44 11.18
N GLU A 58 -6.48 -25.74 9.93
CA GLU A 58 -5.55 -26.39 9.02
C GLU A 58 -4.90 -25.32 8.14
N LYS A 59 -3.57 -25.31 8.06
CA LYS A 59 -2.86 -24.46 7.12
C LYS A 59 -2.74 -25.21 5.79
N THR A 60 -3.31 -24.64 4.74
CA THR A 60 -3.37 -25.27 3.42
C THR A 60 -2.76 -24.34 2.38
N LEU A 61 -1.92 -24.90 1.50
CA LEU A 61 -1.47 -24.22 0.29
C LEU A 61 -2.62 -24.27 -0.72
N LEU A 62 -3.22 -23.12 -1.03
CA LEU A 62 -4.35 -23.01 -1.96
C LEU A 62 -3.94 -23.43 -3.36
N ASP A 63 -4.81 -24.14 -4.08
CA ASP A 63 -4.58 -24.49 -5.48
C ASP A 63 -4.74 -23.29 -6.41
N ILE A 64 -4.04 -23.33 -7.54
CA ILE A 64 -3.99 -22.22 -8.51
C ILE A 64 -5.40 -21.87 -9.00
N GLU A 65 -6.21 -22.89 -9.34
CA GLU A 65 -7.59 -22.69 -9.80
C GLU A 65 -8.47 -22.01 -8.75
N LEU A 66 -8.29 -22.36 -7.47
CA LEU A 66 -9.04 -21.73 -6.40
C LEU A 66 -8.64 -20.25 -6.27
N ILE A 67 -7.35 -19.94 -6.27
CA ILE A 67 -6.85 -18.56 -6.22
C ILE A 67 -7.39 -17.77 -7.42
N ARG A 68 -7.27 -18.33 -8.64
CA ARG A 68 -7.77 -17.72 -9.87
C ARG A 68 -9.26 -17.39 -9.78
N ASN A 69 -10.09 -18.37 -9.42
CA ASN A 69 -11.53 -18.19 -9.33
C ASN A 69 -11.93 -17.10 -8.32
N GLU A 70 -11.28 -17.06 -7.14
CA GLU A 70 -11.54 -16.03 -6.13
C GLU A 70 -11.11 -14.63 -6.62
N LEU A 71 -9.96 -14.54 -7.29
CA LEU A 71 -9.49 -13.27 -7.87
C LEU A 71 -10.39 -12.79 -9.01
N GLU A 72 -10.87 -13.68 -9.87
CA GLU A 72 -11.83 -13.38 -10.95
C GLU A 72 -13.18 -12.94 -10.37
N ALA A 73 -13.68 -13.61 -9.34
CA ALA A 73 -14.91 -13.23 -8.67
C ALA A 73 -14.82 -11.83 -8.06
N MET A 74 -13.71 -11.53 -7.38
CA MET A 74 -13.41 -10.20 -6.85
C MET A 74 -13.32 -9.16 -7.97
N GLN A 75 -12.61 -9.46 -9.07
CA GLN A 75 -12.50 -8.58 -10.22
C GLN A 75 -13.88 -8.25 -10.80
N HIS A 76 -14.73 -9.26 -10.98
CA HIS A 76 -16.08 -9.08 -11.50
C HIS A 76 -16.93 -8.21 -10.57
N GLN A 77 -16.89 -8.45 -9.26
CA GLN A 77 -17.61 -7.62 -8.27
C GLN A 77 -17.12 -6.18 -8.28
N LEU A 78 -15.81 -5.94 -8.34
CA LEU A 78 -15.25 -4.59 -8.42
C LEU A 78 -15.67 -3.88 -9.72
N LYS A 79 -15.68 -4.59 -10.85
CA LYS A 79 -16.13 -4.04 -12.15
C LYS A 79 -17.62 -3.77 -12.19
N GLN A 80 -18.44 -4.57 -11.51
CA GLN A 80 -19.86 -4.28 -11.34
C GLN A 80 -20.09 -3.04 -10.48
N PHE A 81 -19.25 -2.85 -9.46
CA PHE A 81 -19.33 -1.71 -8.56
C PHE A 81 -18.83 -0.40 -9.19
N ASN A 82 -17.73 -0.47 -9.93
CA ASN A 82 -17.11 0.62 -10.67
C ASN A 82 -16.58 0.10 -12.02
N PRO A 83 -17.30 0.31 -13.14
CA PRO A 83 -16.90 -0.20 -14.45
C PRO A 83 -15.53 0.31 -14.95
N ASN A 84 -15.13 1.51 -14.52
CA ASN A 84 -13.92 2.19 -14.98
C ASN A 84 -12.66 1.78 -14.19
N ILE A 85 -12.82 1.06 -13.07
CA ILE A 85 -11.71 0.72 -12.17
C ILE A 85 -10.67 -0.17 -12.84
N ASN A 86 -9.40 0.19 -12.75
CA ASN A 86 -8.29 -0.62 -13.26
C ASN A 86 -7.65 -1.39 -12.11
N LEU A 87 -7.37 -2.68 -12.33
CA LEU A 87 -6.75 -3.53 -11.31
C LEU A 87 -5.27 -3.70 -11.60
N VAL A 88 -4.45 -3.40 -10.60
CA VAL A 88 -3.01 -3.63 -10.62
C VAL A 88 -2.67 -4.67 -9.55
N PHE A 89 -2.16 -5.82 -9.98
CA PHE A 89 -1.67 -6.86 -9.09
C PHE A 89 -0.16 -6.77 -8.92
N THR A 90 0.32 -7.19 -7.75
CA THR A 90 1.74 -7.44 -7.52
C THR A 90 1.91 -8.55 -6.49
N VAL A 91 3.00 -9.31 -6.58
CA VAL A 91 3.37 -10.27 -5.55
C VAL A 91 4.38 -9.61 -4.62
N SER A 92 4.15 -9.72 -3.31
CA SER A 92 5.07 -9.16 -2.32
C SER A 92 6.44 -9.88 -2.38
N PRO A 93 7.57 -9.16 -2.37
CA PRO A 93 8.91 -9.74 -2.26
C PRO A 93 9.25 -10.28 -0.85
N VAL A 94 8.38 -10.05 0.15
CA VAL A 94 8.59 -10.54 1.51
C VAL A 94 8.62 -12.08 1.52
N ARG A 95 9.67 -12.63 2.15
CA ARG A 95 9.86 -14.09 2.24
C ARG A 95 9.10 -14.69 3.42
N HIS A 96 8.21 -15.64 3.16
CA HIS A 96 7.58 -16.43 4.22
C HIS A 96 8.47 -17.61 4.64
N SER A 97 9.72 -17.33 5.01
CA SER A 97 10.75 -18.34 5.28
C SER A 97 10.45 -19.24 6.48
N ARG A 98 9.54 -18.83 7.38
CA ARG A 98 9.08 -19.65 8.51
C ARG A 98 8.44 -20.97 8.07
N ASP A 99 7.90 -21.02 6.85
CA ASP A 99 7.31 -22.23 6.25
C ASP A 99 8.32 -23.05 5.45
N GLY A 100 9.55 -22.55 5.31
CA GLY A 100 10.60 -23.12 4.47
C GLY A 100 10.69 -22.46 3.09
N VAL A 101 11.90 -22.45 2.53
CA VAL A 101 12.17 -21.82 1.23
C VAL A 101 11.43 -22.48 0.07
N ILE A 102 11.21 -23.80 0.15
CA ILE A 102 10.43 -24.55 -0.85
C ILE A 102 8.98 -24.08 -0.84
N GLU A 103 8.36 -24.02 0.34
CA GLU A 103 6.97 -23.61 0.50
C GLU A 103 6.74 -22.14 0.14
N ASN A 104 7.69 -21.25 0.48
CA ASN A 104 7.67 -19.89 0.00
C ASN A 104 7.65 -19.84 -1.54
N ASN A 105 8.56 -20.55 -2.21
CA ASN A 105 8.63 -20.53 -3.67
C ASN A 105 7.38 -21.13 -4.32
N ARG A 106 6.86 -22.24 -3.80
CA ARG A 106 5.59 -22.82 -4.24
C ARG A 106 4.44 -21.83 -4.07
N SER A 107 4.36 -21.17 -2.93
CA SER A 107 3.36 -20.13 -2.66
C SER A 107 3.43 -18.99 -3.68
N LYS A 108 4.62 -18.42 -3.91
CA LYS A 108 4.80 -17.31 -4.86
C LYS A 108 4.48 -17.75 -6.29
N ALA A 109 4.94 -18.93 -6.70
CA ALA A 109 4.63 -19.51 -8.01
C ALA A 109 3.12 -19.64 -8.24
N ARG A 110 2.36 -20.16 -7.25
CA ARG A 110 0.90 -20.28 -7.37
C ARG A 110 0.20 -18.93 -7.52
N LEU A 111 0.66 -17.90 -6.79
CA LEU A 111 0.13 -16.54 -6.93
C LEU A 111 0.41 -15.95 -8.31
N LEU A 112 1.64 -16.11 -8.81
CA LEU A 112 2.05 -15.62 -10.14
C LEU A 112 1.21 -16.26 -11.24
N GLU A 113 1.11 -17.60 -11.25
CA GLU A 113 0.31 -18.33 -12.24
C GLU A 113 -1.17 -17.90 -12.19
N ALA A 114 -1.74 -17.77 -11.00
CA ALA A 114 -3.13 -17.32 -10.86
C ALA A 114 -3.32 -15.89 -11.39
N ILE A 115 -2.46 -14.94 -11.03
CA ILE A 115 -2.55 -13.54 -11.51
C ILE A 115 -2.39 -13.48 -13.03
N HIS A 116 -1.41 -14.18 -13.60
CA HIS A 116 -1.13 -14.12 -15.04
C HIS A 116 -2.22 -14.80 -15.90
N SER A 117 -3.08 -15.62 -15.30
CA SER A 117 -4.26 -16.17 -15.97
C SER A 117 -5.44 -15.19 -16.04
N LEU A 118 -5.44 -14.11 -15.25
CA LEU A 118 -6.50 -13.10 -15.26
C LEU A 118 -6.45 -12.24 -16.52
N GLN A 119 -7.61 -11.82 -17.01
CA GLN A 119 -7.73 -10.91 -18.15
C GLN A 119 -7.95 -9.47 -17.69
N ASN A 120 -7.51 -8.48 -18.49
CA ASN A 120 -7.76 -7.06 -18.24
C ASN A 120 -7.25 -6.56 -16.87
N VAL A 121 -6.08 -7.06 -16.46
CA VAL A 121 -5.36 -6.61 -15.27
C VAL A 121 -3.94 -6.24 -15.65
N TYR A 122 -3.32 -5.35 -14.88
CA TYR A 122 -1.89 -5.07 -14.99
C TYR A 122 -1.14 -5.77 -13.86
N TYR A 123 0.05 -6.30 -14.14
CA TYR A 123 0.93 -6.88 -13.12
C TYR A 123 2.19 -6.03 -12.98
N PHE A 124 2.43 -5.49 -11.78
CA PHE A 124 3.67 -4.81 -11.44
C PHE A 124 4.66 -5.80 -10.79
N PRO A 125 5.87 -6.00 -11.35
CA PRO A 125 6.76 -7.10 -10.97
C PRO A 125 7.64 -6.80 -9.73
N ALA A 126 7.04 -6.38 -8.61
CA ALA A 126 7.80 -6.06 -7.39
C ALA A 126 8.57 -7.27 -6.83
N TYR A 127 8.00 -8.48 -6.93
CA TYR A 127 8.63 -9.71 -6.50
C TYR A 127 9.93 -9.98 -7.29
N GLU A 128 9.85 -9.96 -8.61
CA GLU A 128 10.94 -10.24 -9.54
C GLU A 128 12.03 -9.16 -9.47
N LEU A 129 11.64 -7.89 -9.31
CA LEU A 129 12.60 -6.80 -9.09
C LEU A 129 13.49 -7.07 -7.86
N VAL A 130 12.93 -7.60 -6.77
CA VAL A 130 13.73 -7.90 -5.57
C VAL A 130 14.45 -9.25 -5.67
N ILE A 131 13.78 -10.29 -6.15
CA ILE A 131 14.34 -11.65 -6.17
C ILE A 131 15.36 -11.84 -7.30
N ASP A 132 15.10 -11.32 -8.48
CA ASP A 132 15.88 -11.60 -9.69
C ASP A 132 16.78 -10.44 -10.11
N VAL A 133 16.32 -9.18 -9.95
CA VAL A 133 17.13 -8.00 -10.32
C VAL A 133 18.09 -7.60 -9.20
N LEU A 134 17.59 -7.44 -7.96
CA LEU A 134 18.45 -7.12 -6.82
C LEU A 134 19.27 -8.33 -6.34
N ARG A 135 18.64 -9.52 -6.26
CA ARG A 135 19.26 -10.86 -6.15
C ARG A 135 20.25 -11.11 -4.99
N ASP A 136 20.33 -10.21 -4.01
CA ASP A 136 21.33 -10.27 -2.93
C ASP A 136 20.69 -10.04 -1.55
N TYR A 137 21.16 -10.78 -0.54
CA TYR A 137 20.68 -10.65 0.85
C TYR A 137 20.95 -9.26 1.45
N ARG A 138 21.91 -8.50 0.92
CA ARG A 138 22.16 -7.10 1.32
C ARG A 138 20.94 -6.18 1.13
N PHE A 139 19.94 -6.63 0.38
CA PHE A 139 18.69 -5.91 0.12
C PHE A 139 17.57 -6.31 1.07
N TYR A 140 17.85 -7.13 2.08
CA TYR A 140 16.93 -7.48 3.15
C TYR A 140 17.33 -6.81 4.46
N ASP A 141 16.36 -6.67 5.35
CA ASP A 141 16.57 -6.25 6.72
C ASP A 141 17.20 -7.40 7.54
N LEU A 142 17.51 -7.15 8.81
CA LEU A 142 18.16 -8.11 9.72
C LEU A 142 17.39 -9.42 9.89
N ASP A 143 16.08 -9.42 9.64
CA ASP A 143 15.26 -10.63 9.67
C ASP A 143 15.39 -11.51 8.43
N MET A 144 16.12 -11.05 7.41
CA MET A 144 16.37 -11.74 6.15
C MET A 144 15.10 -12.08 5.36
N VAL A 145 14.00 -11.39 5.68
CA VAL A 145 12.64 -11.64 5.19
C VAL A 145 12.07 -10.41 4.51
N HIS A 146 12.16 -9.26 5.16
CA HIS A 146 11.64 -8.01 4.61
C HIS A 146 12.72 -7.31 3.77
N PRO A 147 12.37 -6.74 2.60
CA PRO A 147 13.27 -5.85 1.89
C PRO A 147 13.64 -4.65 2.75
N ASN A 148 14.89 -4.23 2.72
CA ASN A 148 15.33 -3.03 3.41
C ASN A 148 15.04 -1.76 2.61
N TYR A 149 15.38 -0.61 3.18
CA TYR A 149 15.14 0.69 2.55
C TYR A 149 15.68 0.82 1.12
N GLN A 150 16.89 0.29 0.86
CA GLN A 150 17.49 0.36 -0.47
C GLN A 150 16.66 -0.43 -1.49
N ALA A 151 16.16 -1.60 -1.10
CA ALA A 151 15.30 -2.41 -1.95
C ALA A 151 13.94 -1.75 -2.19
N THR A 152 13.31 -1.23 -1.15
CA THR A 152 12.02 -0.54 -1.29
C THR A 152 12.14 0.72 -2.14
N ALA A 153 13.24 1.47 -2.02
CA ALA A 153 13.51 2.65 -2.84
C ALA A 153 13.68 2.28 -4.32
N PHE A 154 14.40 1.19 -4.61
CA PHE A 154 14.55 0.68 -5.96
C PHE A 154 13.21 0.25 -6.58
N VAL A 155 12.38 -0.47 -5.83
CA VAL A 155 11.03 -0.86 -6.29
C VAL A 155 10.16 0.38 -6.51
N TRP A 156 10.23 1.39 -5.64
CA TRP A 156 9.50 2.65 -5.80
C TRP A 156 9.93 3.44 -7.04
N GLU A 157 11.23 3.50 -7.34
CA GLU A 157 11.75 4.09 -8.57
C GLU A 157 11.17 3.39 -9.81
N LYS A 158 11.20 2.06 -9.83
CA LYS A 158 10.63 1.26 -10.94
C LYS A 158 9.12 1.42 -11.01
N PHE A 159 8.43 1.55 -9.90
CA PHE A 159 7.00 1.82 -9.87
C PHE A 159 6.67 3.17 -10.51
N ILE A 160 7.39 4.23 -10.14
CA ILE A 160 7.23 5.56 -10.75
C ILE A 160 7.46 5.49 -12.26
N GLU A 161 8.52 4.79 -12.70
CA GLU A 161 8.86 4.68 -14.13
C GLU A 161 7.76 4.00 -14.97
N HIS A 162 7.04 3.03 -14.41
CA HIS A 162 6.11 2.19 -15.18
C HIS A 162 4.63 2.51 -14.92
N CYS A 163 4.29 3.05 -13.75
CA CYS A 163 2.91 3.20 -13.29
C CYS A 163 2.46 4.66 -13.14
N ILE A 164 3.38 5.62 -13.25
CA ILE A 164 3.07 7.04 -13.05
C ILE A 164 3.33 7.83 -14.33
N ASP A 165 2.39 8.70 -14.69
CA ASP A 165 2.57 9.62 -15.81
C ASP A 165 3.76 10.57 -15.53
N PRO A 166 4.72 10.72 -16.47
CA PRO A 166 5.82 11.66 -16.34
C PRO A 166 5.40 13.10 -16.01
N ALA A 167 4.20 13.53 -16.41
CA ALA A 167 3.63 14.83 -16.08
C ALA A 167 3.38 15.01 -14.58
N CYS A 168 3.21 13.93 -13.81
CA CYS A 168 3.02 13.97 -12.36
C CYS A 168 4.33 14.12 -11.57
N LEU A 169 5.49 13.86 -12.18
CA LEU A 169 6.78 13.87 -11.48
C LEU A 169 7.14 15.19 -10.79
N PRO A 170 6.88 16.38 -11.39
CA PRO A 170 7.12 17.65 -10.71
C PRO A 170 6.28 17.81 -9.44
N MET A 171 4.99 17.45 -9.50
CA MET A 171 4.07 17.46 -8.35
C MET A 171 4.57 16.50 -7.27
N MET A 172 4.91 15.27 -7.63
CA MET A 172 5.40 14.26 -6.68
C MET A 172 6.65 14.72 -5.94
N LYS A 173 7.60 15.37 -6.62
CA LYS A 173 8.81 15.92 -5.98
C LYS A 173 8.49 16.99 -4.95
N LYS A 174 7.57 17.91 -5.27
CA LYS A 174 7.10 18.95 -4.33
C LYS A 174 6.36 18.33 -3.14
N MET A 175 5.53 17.31 -3.37
CA MET A 175 4.84 16.56 -2.31
C MET A 175 5.82 15.80 -1.41
N GLU A 176 6.86 15.17 -1.97
CA GLU A 176 7.91 14.52 -1.19
C GLU A 176 8.68 15.51 -0.31
N GLN A 177 8.96 16.71 -0.84
CA GLN A 177 9.56 17.80 -0.06
C GLN A 177 8.67 18.20 1.13
N LEU A 178 7.37 18.41 0.91
CA LEU A 178 6.42 18.72 1.98
C LEU A 178 6.35 17.60 3.02
N TYR A 179 6.24 16.34 2.58
CA TYR A 179 6.17 15.19 3.46
C TYR A 179 7.39 15.10 4.38
N LYS A 180 8.60 15.26 3.83
CA LYS A 180 9.85 15.27 4.63
C LYS A 180 9.87 16.44 5.61
N ALA A 181 9.41 17.62 5.21
CA ALA A 181 9.34 18.78 6.08
C ALA A 181 8.32 18.61 7.22
N MET A 182 7.17 17.98 6.97
CA MET A 182 6.15 17.70 7.99
C MET A 182 6.68 16.79 9.10
N HIS A 183 7.57 15.86 8.75
CA HIS A 183 8.17 14.91 9.69
C HIS A 183 9.49 15.39 10.30
N HIS A 184 9.95 16.61 9.97
CA HIS A 184 11.16 17.18 10.53
C HIS A 184 10.91 17.80 11.92
N ILE A 185 11.58 17.27 12.94
CA ILE A 185 11.52 17.79 14.31
C ILE A 185 12.59 18.88 14.51
N SER A 186 12.17 20.14 14.65
CA SER A 186 13.09 21.25 14.93
C SER A 186 13.52 21.27 16.40
N LYS A 187 14.84 21.46 16.64
CA LYS A 187 15.41 21.59 17.99
C LYS A 187 15.24 22.99 18.60
N ASP A 188 15.10 24.02 17.76
CA ASP A 188 14.86 25.40 18.19
C ASP A 188 13.79 26.07 17.31
N THR A 189 12.56 26.07 17.84
CA THR A 189 11.38 26.58 17.16
C THR A 189 11.30 28.12 17.11
N ARG A 190 12.20 28.83 17.79
CA ARG A 190 12.23 30.29 17.80
C ARG A 190 13.34 30.87 16.92
N SER A 191 14.24 30.03 16.43
CA SER A 191 15.31 30.45 15.53
C SER A 191 14.75 31.07 14.24
N LEU A 192 15.46 32.08 13.70
CA LEU A 192 15.13 32.68 12.39
C LEU A 192 15.12 31.63 11.28
N ALA A 193 16.02 30.64 11.36
CA ALA A 193 16.07 29.53 10.40
C ALA A 193 14.79 28.70 10.43
N HIS A 194 14.24 28.39 11.61
CA HIS A 194 12.99 27.65 11.71
C HIS A 194 11.79 28.47 11.21
N GLN A 195 11.72 29.77 11.52
CA GLN A 195 10.66 30.63 10.99
C GLN A 195 10.72 30.75 9.46
N LYS A 196 11.92 30.84 8.88
CA LYS A 196 12.13 30.81 7.43
C LYS A 196 11.67 29.49 6.83
N PHE A 197 12.02 28.37 7.46
CA PHE A 197 11.58 27.03 7.06
C PHE A 197 10.05 26.91 7.04
N LEU A 198 9.35 27.37 8.09
CA LEU A 198 7.89 27.35 8.13
C LEU A 198 7.29 28.19 6.98
N HIS A 199 7.81 29.40 6.77
CA HIS A 199 7.33 30.28 5.71
C HIS A 199 7.55 29.67 4.30
N GLU A 200 8.73 29.11 4.02
CA GLU A 200 9.04 28.47 2.74
C GLU A 200 8.07 27.33 2.43
N HIS A 201 7.78 26.47 3.40
CA HIS A 201 6.88 25.34 3.19
C HIS A 201 5.40 25.76 3.15
N PHE A 202 5.02 26.83 3.85
CA PHE A 202 3.70 27.43 3.72
C PHE A 202 3.46 28.02 2.32
N GLU A 203 4.45 28.71 1.75
CA GLU A 203 4.36 29.20 0.37
C GLU A 203 4.36 28.04 -0.64
N LEU A 204 5.11 26.96 -0.39
CA LEU A 204 5.04 25.75 -1.21
C LEU A 204 3.64 25.12 -1.21
N CYS A 205 2.96 25.04 -0.06
CA CYS A 205 1.58 24.58 0.01
C CYS A 205 0.65 25.44 -0.85
N LYS A 206 0.78 26.77 -0.82
CA LYS A 206 -0.03 27.67 -1.66
C LYS A 206 0.20 27.44 -3.15
N VAL A 207 1.46 27.31 -3.56
CA VAL A 207 1.82 27.02 -4.96
C VAL A 207 1.21 25.68 -5.39
N LEU A 208 1.25 24.66 -4.54
CA LEU A 208 0.65 23.37 -4.85
C LEU A 208 -0.88 23.42 -4.95
N ILE A 209 -1.55 24.18 -4.10
CA ILE A 209 -3.01 24.36 -4.19
C ILE A 209 -3.40 25.14 -5.47
N ASP A 210 -2.60 26.15 -5.85
CA ASP A 210 -2.84 26.92 -7.07
C ASP A 210 -2.62 26.07 -8.34
N GLU A 211 -1.54 25.30 -8.38
CA GLU A 211 -1.23 24.40 -9.50
C GLU A 211 -2.14 23.15 -9.53
N TYR A 212 -2.55 22.63 -8.37
CA TYR A 212 -3.32 21.39 -8.21
C TYR A 212 -4.47 21.58 -7.20
N PRO A 213 -5.58 22.23 -7.59
CA PRO A 213 -6.67 22.60 -6.68
C PRO A 213 -7.40 21.44 -6.01
N TYR A 214 -7.16 20.21 -6.46
CA TYR A 214 -7.71 18.99 -5.89
C TYR A 214 -6.87 18.43 -4.72
N LEU A 215 -5.71 19.02 -4.41
CA LEU A 215 -4.90 18.61 -3.26
C LEU A 215 -5.49 19.18 -1.96
N GLU A 216 -5.80 18.29 -1.02
CA GLU A 216 -6.21 18.62 0.36
C GLU A 216 -4.95 18.79 1.22
N LEU A 217 -4.50 20.03 1.44
CA LEU A 217 -3.29 20.38 2.19
C LEU A 217 -3.58 21.21 3.46
N GLU A 218 -4.79 21.15 4.01
CA GLU A 218 -5.21 21.96 5.15
C GLU A 218 -4.37 21.70 6.40
N GLU A 219 -3.97 20.46 6.65
CA GLU A 219 -3.17 20.08 7.81
C GLU A 219 -1.73 20.58 7.67
N GLU A 220 -1.12 20.42 6.50
CA GLU A 220 0.20 20.94 6.16
C GLU A 220 0.22 22.46 6.32
N MET A 221 -0.80 23.14 5.78
CA MET A 221 -0.93 24.59 5.93
C MET A 221 -1.05 25.03 7.39
N LYS A 222 -1.77 24.28 8.24
CA LYS A 222 -1.84 24.56 9.68
C LYS A 222 -0.48 24.40 10.36
N VAL A 223 0.25 23.34 10.01
CA VAL A 223 1.58 23.06 10.58
C VAL A 223 2.60 24.13 10.18
N PHE A 224 2.62 24.54 8.91
CA PHE A 224 3.60 25.49 8.40
C PHE A 224 3.20 26.96 8.57
N LYS A 225 1.98 27.26 9.05
CA LYS A 225 1.50 28.63 9.21
C LYS A 225 2.49 29.45 10.05
N PRO A 226 3.09 30.52 9.50
CA PRO A 226 3.98 31.38 10.26
C PRO A 226 3.22 32.00 11.44
N LYS A 227 3.81 31.96 12.64
CA LYS A 227 3.25 32.70 13.77
C LYS A 227 3.58 34.17 13.56
N SER A 228 2.56 35.03 13.57
CA SER A 228 2.78 36.48 13.58
C SER A 228 3.67 36.83 14.77
N LEU A 229 4.87 37.35 14.49
CA LEU A 229 5.71 37.98 15.51
C LEU A 229 4.96 39.24 15.95
N SER A 230 4.36 39.19 17.15
CA SER A 230 3.93 40.38 17.89
C SER A 230 5.14 41.04 18.55
#